data_AF-A0A9Q0MQH0-F1
#
_entry.id   AF-A0A9Q0MQH0-F1
#
_cell.length_a   1.000
_cell.length_b   1.000
_cell.length_c   1.000
_cell.angle_alpha   90.00
_cell.angle_beta   90.00
_cell.angle_gamma   90.00
#
_symmetry.space_group_name_H-M   'P 1'
#
loop_
_entity.id
_entity.type
_entity.pdbx_description
1 polymer ?
#
loop_
_entity_poly.entity_id
_entity_poly.type
_entity_poly.pdbx_seq_one_letter_code
_entity_poly.pdbx_strand_id
1 'polypeptide(L)'
;MEGRFALGVAKKCIEWCNNYFGIDFPLKKCDLIAIDRFYAYAMENWGLIMFREEAILYDPEKTSSETKDNIALLIGHEVSHMWFGDLATMHWWSDIWLKEGVADFIMYLSIGELYPELQTWHHYQSDVLLQSMKMDALNSSHPIEIETLAPYGLNSM
;
A
#
# COMPACT_ATOMS: atom_id res chain seq x y z
N MET A 1 4.75 -8.55 -21.64
CA MET A 1 4.86 -9.29 -20.36
C MET A 1 4.24 -8.41 -19.31
N GLU A 2 3.14 -8.87 -18.72
CA GLU A 2 2.19 -8.04 -17.96
C GLU A 2 2.77 -7.47 -16.65
N GLY A 3 3.85 -8.06 -16.12
CA GLY A 3 4.56 -7.55 -14.92
C GLY A 3 5.53 -6.39 -15.15
N ARG A 4 5.76 -5.93 -16.40
CA ARG A 4 6.74 -4.85 -16.66
C ARG A 4 6.32 -3.50 -16.08
N PHE A 5 5.02 -3.21 -16.10
CA PHE A 5 4.49 -1.99 -15.52
C PHE A 5 4.75 -1.98 -14.00
N ALA A 6 4.39 -3.07 -13.33
CA ALA A 6 4.58 -3.22 -11.89
C ALA A 6 6.05 -3.09 -11.46
N LEU A 7 6.98 -3.76 -12.17
CA LEU A 7 8.41 -3.62 -11.91
C LEU A 7 8.89 -2.16 -12.06
N GLY A 8 8.37 -1.43 -13.04
CA GLY A 8 8.70 -0.03 -13.28
C GLY A 8 8.22 0.89 -12.15
N VAL A 9 6.99 0.68 -11.67
CA VAL A 9 6.43 1.42 -10.53
C VAL A 9 7.23 1.11 -9.26
N ALA A 10 7.43 -0.18 -8.94
CA ALA A 10 8.12 -0.60 -7.72
C ALA A 10 9.54 -0.03 -7.63
N LYS A 11 10.29 -0.05 -8.74
CA LYS A 11 11.63 0.54 -8.79
C LYS A 11 11.61 2.02 -8.45
N LYS A 12 10.69 2.79 -9.04
CA LYS A 12 10.55 4.23 -8.75
C LYS A 12 10.13 4.48 -7.30
N CYS A 13 9.21 3.69 -6.76
CA CYS A 13 8.78 3.83 -5.36
C CYS A 13 9.92 3.54 -4.39
N ILE A 14 10.75 2.52 -4.64
CA ILE A 14 11.94 2.23 -3.81
C ILE A 14 12.94 3.39 -3.90
N GLU A 15 13.24 3.88 -5.11
CA GLU A 15 14.13 5.04 -5.29
C GLU A 15 13.58 6.30 -4.60
N TRP A 16 12.27 6.51 -4.66
CA TRP A 16 11.59 7.61 -3.99
C TRP A 16 11.70 7.49 -2.46
N CYS A 17 11.40 6.31 -1.90
CA CYS A 17 11.46 6.06 -0.46
C CYS A 17 12.89 6.20 0.09
N ASN A 18 13.90 5.70 -0.63
CA ASN A 18 15.31 5.90 -0.26
C ASN A 18 15.61 7.40 -0.06
N ASN A 19 15.20 8.23 -1.02
CA ASN A 19 15.45 9.67 -0.99
C ASN A 19 14.62 10.39 0.08
N TYR A 20 13.33 10.05 0.19
CA TYR A 20 12.39 10.71 1.09
C TYR A 20 12.70 10.42 2.56
N PHE A 21 13.00 9.16 2.90
CA PHE A 21 13.34 8.76 4.26
C PHE A 21 14.82 8.98 4.59
N GLY A 22 15.68 9.19 3.59
CA GLY A 22 17.12 9.28 3.77
C GLY A 22 17.76 7.98 4.26
N ILE A 23 17.09 6.84 4.02
CA ILE A 23 17.50 5.50 4.44
C ILE A 23 17.39 4.59 3.21
N ASP A 24 18.53 4.04 2.78
CA ASP A 24 18.55 3.09 1.67
C ASP A 24 17.79 1.80 2.02
N PHE A 25 17.08 1.26 1.04
CA PHE A 25 16.45 -0.05 1.15
C PHE A 25 17.48 -1.12 1.59
N PRO A 26 17.26 -1.81 2.72
CA PRO A 26 18.32 -2.57 3.39
C PRO A 26 18.60 -3.94 2.75
N LEU A 27 17.70 -4.46 1.91
CA LEU A 27 17.85 -5.76 1.28
C LEU A 27 18.49 -5.67 -0.10
N LYS A 28 19.15 -6.74 -0.54
CA LYS A 28 19.83 -6.81 -1.85
C LYS A 28 18.86 -6.83 -3.04
N LYS A 29 17.59 -7.18 -2.80
CA LYS A 29 16.55 -7.30 -3.81
C LYS A 29 15.17 -7.13 -3.19
N CYS A 30 14.21 -6.77 -4.02
CA CYS A 30 12.79 -6.82 -3.72
C CYS A 30 12.11 -7.52 -4.91
N ASP A 31 11.50 -8.68 -4.65
CA ASP A 31 10.77 -9.45 -5.65
C ASP A 31 9.28 -9.10 -5.57
N LEU A 32 8.58 -9.16 -6.71
CA LEU A 32 7.14 -9.02 -6.80
C LEU A 32 6.59 -10.30 -7.44
N ILE A 33 5.63 -10.95 -6.79
CA ILE A 33 5.03 -12.20 -7.27
C ILE A 33 3.50 -12.07 -7.38
N ALA A 34 2.98 -12.43 -8.55
CA ALA A 34 1.56 -12.61 -8.79
C ALA A 34 1.17 -14.06 -8.45
N ILE A 35 0.14 -14.24 -7.62
CA ILE A 35 -0.29 -15.55 -7.11
C ILE A 35 -1.75 -15.77 -7.50
N ASP A 36 -2.02 -16.88 -8.22
CA ASP A 36 -3.38 -17.34 -8.50
C ASP A 36 -4.12 -17.62 -7.17
N ARG A 37 -5.32 -17.04 -7.03
CA ARG A 37 -6.21 -17.23 -5.86
C ARG A 37 -5.56 -16.93 -4.50
N PHE A 38 -4.76 -15.87 -4.42
CA PHE A 38 -4.25 -15.40 -3.13
C PHE A 38 -5.39 -14.93 -2.19
N TYR A 39 -5.26 -15.15 -0.88
CA TYR A 39 -6.36 -14.85 0.05
C TYR A 39 -6.50 -13.35 0.33
N ALA A 40 -5.37 -12.64 0.43
CA ALA A 40 -5.30 -11.18 0.54
C ALA A 40 -5.22 -10.54 -0.86
N TYR A 41 -5.39 -9.23 -0.93
CA TYR A 41 -5.23 -8.48 -2.19
C TYR A 41 -3.75 -8.30 -2.55
N ALA A 42 -2.96 -7.89 -1.56
CA ALA A 42 -1.50 -7.93 -1.54
C ALA A 42 -1.00 -8.21 -0.13
N MET A 43 0.30 -8.47 0.02
CA MET A 43 0.98 -8.64 1.30
C MET A 43 2.47 -8.29 1.18
N GLU A 44 2.92 -7.47 2.11
CA GLU A 44 4.18 -6.73 2.10
C GLU A 44 5.40 -7.51 2.58
N ASN A 45 5.43 -8.84 2.44
CA ASN A 45 6.53 -9.62 3.02
C ASN A 45 7.91 -9.08 2.62
N TRP A 46 8.78 -8.80 3.60
CA TRP A 46 10.01 -8.03 3.39
C TRP A 46 10.91 -8.59 2.27
N GLY A 47 10.97 -7.86 1.15
CA GLY A 47 11.75 -8.24 -0.04
C GLY A 47 11.10 -9.27 -0.97
N LEU A 48 9.88 -9.73 -0.69
CA LEU A 48 9.03 -10.55 -1.58
C LEU A 48 7.57 -10.11 -1.45
N ILE A 49 7.17 -9.08 -2.17
CA ILE A 49 5.81 -8.58 -2.12
C ILE A 49 4.91 -9.51 -2.94
N MET A 50 3.82 -9.97 -2.32
CA MET A 50 2.88 -10.91 -2.92
C MET A 50 1.60 -10.19 -3.33
N PHE A 51 1.07 -10.52 -4.51
CA PHE A 51 -0.13 -9.90 -5.05
C PHE A 51 -1.06 -10.97 -5.60
N ARG A 52 -2.36 -10.69 -5.59
CA ARG A 52 -3.29 -11.33 -6.53
C ARG A 52 -2.94 -10.98 -7.98
N GLU A 53 -3.18 -11.89 -8.91
CA GLU A 53 -2.90 -11.65 -10.34
C GLU A 53 -3.62 -10.39 -10.86
N GLU A 54 -4.90 -10.24 -10.53
CA GLU A 54 -5.72 -9.10 -10.92
C GLU A 54 -5.27 -7.76 -10.29
N ALA A 55 -4.42 -7.81 -9.25
CA ALA A 55 -3.96 -6.65 -8.49
C ALA A 55 -2.62 -6.09 -8.98
N ILE A 56 -1.89 -6.81 -9.85
CA ILE A 56 -0.54 -6.40 -10.29
C ILE A 56 -0.30 -6.51 -11.80
N LEU A 57 -0.99 -7.42 -12.49
CA LEU A 57 -0.74 -7.66 -13.91
C LEU A 57 -1.45 -6.60 -14.78
N TYR A 58 -0.68 -5.97 -15.67
CA TYR A 58 -1.18 -4.94 -16.59
C TYR A 58 -1.04 -5.38 -18.05
N ASP A 59 -2.17 -5.43 -18.75
CA ASP A 59 -2.25 -5.62 -20.20
C ASP A 59 -2.80 -4.32 -20.84
N PRO A 60 -2.02 -3.61 -21.68
CA PRO A 60 -2.46 -2.35 -22.28
C PRO A 60 -3.68 -2.48 -23.21
N GLU A 61 -4.01 -3.69 -23.67
CA GLU A 61 -5.19 -3.93 -24.51
C GLU A 61 -6.44 -4.31 -23.71
N LYS A 62 -6.28 -4.77 -22.46
CA LYS A 62 -7.38 -5.32 -21.64
C LYS A 62 -7.62 -4.61 -20.32
N THR A 63 -6.58 -4.04 -19.70
CA THR A 63 -6.65 -3.39 -18.40
C THR A 63 -7.11 -1.94 -18.58
N SER A 64 -8.13 -1.52 -17.82
CA SER A 64 -8.61 -0.14 -17.84
C SER A 64 -7.56 0.82 -17.27
N SER A 65 -7.67 2.11 -17.60
CA SER A 65 -6.82 3.14 -17.01
C SER A 65 -6.97 3.20 -15.49
N GLU A 66 -8.20 3.09 -14.99
CA GLU A 66 -8.49 3.05 -13.55
C GLU A 66 -7.79 1.88 -12.85
N THR A 67 -7.85 0.67 -13.42
CA THR A 67 -7.15 -0.49 -12.86
C THR A 67 -5.63 -0.31 -12.91
N LYS A 68 -5.09 0.29 -13.98
CA LYS A 68 -3.67 0.61 -14.08
C LYS A 68 -3.23 1.59 -12.97
N ASP A 69 -4.03 2.60 -12.70
CA ASP A 69 -3.74 3.60 -11.64
C ASP A 69 -3.82 2.95 -10.26
N ASN A 70 -4.82 2.09 -10.02
CA ASN A 70 -4.94 1.29 -8.79
C ASN A 70 -3.76 0.33 -8.59
N ILE A 71 -3.24 -0.29 -9.66
CA ILE A 71 -2.00 -1.10 -9.58
C ILE A 71 -0.82 -0.23 -9.13
N ALA A 72 -0.70 1.00 -9.65
CA ALA A 72 0.39 1.89 -9.27
C ALA A 72 0.31 2.29 -7.78
N LEU A 73 -0.89 2.66 -7.33
CA LEU A 73 -1.18 2.96 -5.92
C LEU A 73 -0.84 1.76 -5.03
N LEU A 74 -1.39 0.57 -5.32
CA LEU A 74 -1.14 -0.63 -4.52
C LEU A 74 0.35 -0.95 -4.40
N ILE A 75 1.12 -0.85 -5.48
CA ILE A 75 2.56 -1.05 -5.42
C ILE A 75 3.24 0.01 -4.53
N GLY A 76 2.80 1.26 -4.59
CA GLY A 76 3.25 2.31 -3.68
C GLY A 76 2.99 1.97 -2.20
N HIS A 77 1.81 1.44 -1.89
CA HIS A 77 1.45 0.97 -0.53
C HIS A 77 2.40 -0.11 -0.04
N GLU A 78 2.51 -1.21 -0.79
CA GLU A 78 3.31 -2.35 -0.39
C GLU A 78 4.81 -2.04 -0.31
N VAL A 79 5.32 -1.17 -1.20
CA VAL A 79 6.72 -0.73 -1.14
C VAL A 79 6.97 0.16 0.09
N SER A 80 5.99 0.95 0.51
CA SER A 80 6.11 1.80 1.71
C SER A 80 6.35 0.97 2.97
N HIS A 81 5.76 -0.23 3.03
CA HIS A 81 5.91 -1.13 4.16
C HIS A 81 7.34 -1.63 4.40
N MET A 82 8.18 -1.61 3.36
CA MET A 82 9.61 -1.94 3.48
C MET A 82 10.34 -1.03 4.50
N TRP A 83 9.81 0.18 4.75
CA TRP A 83 10.24 1.07 5.82
C TRP A 83 9.32 1.03 7.04
N PHE A 84 8.00 1.06 6.85
CA PHE A 84 7.01 1.10 7.93
C PHE A 84 6.15 -0.17 7.98
N GLY A 85 6.47 -1.05 8.92
CA GLY A 85 5.93 -2.41 8.97
C GLY A 85 7.07 -3.42 9.06
N ASP A 86 8.06 -3.29 8.18
CA ASP A 86 9.24 -4.17 8.14
C ASP A 86 10.45 -3.58 8.90
N LEU A 87 11.03 -2.48 8.42
CA LEU A 87 12.22 -1.88 9.05
C LEU A 87 11.90 -1.28 10.42
N ALA A 88 10.79 -0.54 10.50
CA ALA A 88 10.21 -0.07 11.74
C ALA A 88 8.85 -0.74 11.94
N THR A 89 8.81 -1.74 12.82
CA THR A 89 7.59 -2.47 13.16
C THR A 89 7.00 -1.95 14.47
N MET A 90 5.68 -1.81 14.51
CA MET A 90 4.94 -1.50 15.73
C MET A 90 5.20 -2.52 16.85
N HIS A 91 5.10 -2.08 18.10
CA HIS A 91 5.31 -2.98 19.24
C HIS A 91 4.16 -3.97 19.42
N TRP A 92 2.93 -3.52 19.17
CA TRP A 92 1.73 -4.33 19.27
C TRP A 92 0.68 -3.91 18.24
N TRP A 93 -0.33 -4.76 18.05
CA TRP A 93 -1.39 -4.55 17.06
C TRP A 93 -2.32 -3.38 17.36
N SER A 94 -2.31 -2.84 18.57
CA SER A 94 -2.99 -1.57 18.88
C SER A 94 -2.46 -0.40 18.06
N ASP A 95 -1.20 -0.50 17.61
CA ASP A 95 -0.50 0.50 16.83
C ASP A 95 -0.48 0.16 15.32
N ILE A 96 -1.41 -0.67 14.83
CA ILE A 96 -1.48 -1.06 13.41
C ILE A 96 -1.56 0.12 12.44
N TRP A 97 -2.10 1.25 12.91
CA TRP A 97 -2.13 2.49 12.14
C TRP A 97 -0.73 3.02 11.77
N LEU A 98 0.31 2.73 12.57
CA LEU A 98 1.71 3.08 12.24
C LEU A 98 2.23 2.31 11.02
N LYS A 99 1.64 1.15 10.73
CA LYS A 99 1.93 0.34 9.55
C LYS A 99 1.03 0.75 8.39
N GLU A 100 -0.28 0.52 8.51
CA GLU A 100 -1.23 0.68 7.41
C GLU A 100 -1.51 2.15 7.07
N GLY A 101 -1.74 3.00 8.07
CA GLY A 101 -2.05 4.42 7.86
C GLY A 101 -0.85 5.20 7.29
N VAL A 102 0.38 4.83 7.67
CA VAL A 102 1.59 5.43 7.10
C VAL A 102 1.81 4.95 5.66
N ALA A 103 1.60 3.66 5.37
CA ALA A 103 1.70 3.14 4.01
C ALA A 103 0.68 3.81 3.07
N ASP A 104 -0.56 3.98 3.50
CA ASP A 104 -1.60 4.71 2.75
C ASP A 104 -1.15 6.14 2.43
N PHE A 105 -0.66 6.87 3.43
CA PHE A 105 -0.21 8.25 3.22
C PHE A 105 0.97 8.34 2.25
N ILE A 106 1.98 7.47 2.43
CA ILE A 106 3.17 7.46 1.57
C ILE A 106 2.82 7.00 0.16
N MET A 107 1.87 6.08 -0.02
CA MET A 107 1.35 5.71 -1.34
C MET A 107 0.82 6.92 -2.10
N TYR A 108 -0.12 7.68 -1.52
CA TYR A 108 -0.72 8.83 -2.21
C TYR A 108 0.32 9.92 -2.51
N LEU A 109 1.24 10.16 -1.57
CA LEU A 109 2.31 11.15 -1.70
C LEU A 109 3.30 10.74 -2.80
N SER A 110 3.88 9.55 -2.71
CA SER A 110 4.91 9.07 -3.63
C SER A 110 4.39 8.91 -5.05
N ILE A 111 3.20 8.31 -5.23
CA ILE A 111 2.59 8.15 -6.56
C ILE A 111 2.17 9.51 -7.12
N GLY A 112 1.70 10.44 -6.29
CA GLY A 112 1.38 11.80 -6.71
C GLY A 112 2.58 12.57 -7.24
N GLU A 113 3.77 12.35 -6.68
CA GLU A 113 5.01 12.96 -7.18
C GLU A 113 5.59 12.24 -8.39
N LEU A 114 5.52 10.90 -8.43
CA LEU A 114 6.06 10.08 -9.51
C LEU A 114 5.19 10.11 -10.78
N TYR A 115 3.89 10.33 -10.62
CA TYR A 115 2.87 10.34 -11.67
C TYR A 115 1.86 11.49 -11.45
N PRO A 116 2.26 12.76 -11.62
CA PRO A 116 1.41 13.91 -11.32
C PRO A 116 0.09 13.93 -12.11
N GLU A 117 0.03 13.27 -13.27
CA GLU A 117 -1.17 13.13 -14.07
C GLU A 117 -2.32 12.37 -13.38
N LEU A 118 -2.00 11.52 -12.39
CA LEU A 118 -3.00 10.78 -11.61
C LEU A 118 -3.75 11.67 -10.60
N GLN A 119 -3.22 12.86 -10.27
CA GLN A 119 -3.85 13.79 -9.32
C GLN A 119 -4.30 13.08 -8.02
N THR A 120 -3.41 12.26 -7.44
CA THR A 120 -3.71 11.31 -6.36
C THR A 120 -4.42 11.93 -5.15
N TRP A 121 -4.18 13.21 -4.85
CA TRP A 121 -4.86 13.93 -3.76
C TRP A 121 -6.36 14.15 -3.99
N HIS A 122 -6.83 14.23 -5.24
CA HIS A 122 -8.26 14.26 -5.53
C HIS A 122 -8.91 12.91 -5.19
N HIS A 123 -8.23 11.80 -5.54
CA HIS A 123 -8.65 10.45 -5.17
C HIS A 123 -8.64 10.26 -3.65
N TYR A 124 -7.58 10.71 -2.97
CA TYR A 124 -7.50 10.67 -1.50
C TYR A 124 -8.70 11.36 -0.82
N GLN A 125 -9.13 12.50 -1.36
CA GLN A 125 -10.29 13.22 -0.82
C GLN A 125 -11.58 12.40 -0.90
N SER A 126 -11.86 11.76 -2.04
CA SER A 126 -13.10 10.99 -2.24
C SER A 126 -13.06 9.61 -1.61
N ASP A 127 -11.93 8.93 -1.72
CA ASP A 127 -11.80 7.50 -1.49
C ASP A 127 -11.38 7.21 -0.05
N VAL A 128 -10.57 8.10 0.54
CA VAL A 128 -10.11 8.00 1.93
C VAL A 128 -10.88 8.99 2.81
N LEU A 129 -10.63 10.29 2.68
CA LEU A 129 -11.08 11.29 3.64
C LEU A 129 -12.60 11.27 3.87
N LEU A 130 -13.38 11.36 2.80
CA LEU A 130 -14.84 11.38 2.91
C LEU A 130 -15.43 10.04 3.37
N GLN A 131 -14.80 8.91 3.04
CA GLN A 131 -15.26 7.60 3.52
C GLN A 131 -14.92 7.41 5.00
N SER A 132 -13.70 7.74 5.41
CA SER A 132 -13.27 7.71 6.80
C SER A 132 -14.15 8.60 7.68
N MET A 133 -14.48 9.83 7.25
CA MET A 133 -15.39 10.71 8.00
C MET A 133 -16.80 10.10 8.17
N LYS A 134 -17.31 9.40 7.15
CA LYS A 134 -18.62 8.73 7.25
C LYS A 134 -18.59 7.55 8.21
N MET A 135 -17.55 6.74 8.14
CA MET A 135 -17.37 5.57 9.02
C MET A 135 -17.13 6.02 10.47
N ASP A 136 -16.33 7.05 10.68
CA ASP A 136 -15.99 7.57 12.00
C ASP A 136 -17.15 8.32 12.69
N ALA A 137 -18.13 8.78 11.91
CA ALA A 137 -19.36 9.36 12.43
C ALA A 137 -20.33 8.32 13.03
N LEU A 138 -20.08 7.02 12.86
CA LEU A 138 -20.93 5.95 13.41
C LEU A 138 -20.63 5.71 14.88
N ASN A 139 -21.66 5.41 15.67
CA ASN A 139 -21.48 4.99 17.08
C ASN A 139 -20.69 3.68 17.23
N SER A 140 -20.56 2.91 16.15
CA SER A 140 -19.75 1.69 16.08
C SER A 140 -18.29 1.94 15.68
N SER A 141 -17.88 3.20 15.47
CA SER A 141 -16.47 3.55 15.27
C SER A 141 -15.67 3.32 16.56
N HIS A 142 -14.37 3.51 16.48
CA HIS A 142 -13.42 3.36 17.54
C HIS A 142 -12.28 4.39 17.41
N PRO A 143 -11.52 4.65 18.49
CA PRO A 143 -10.28 5.42 18.39
C PRO A 143 -9.28 4.73 17.45
N ILE A 144 -8.36 5.49 16.84
CA ILE A 144 -7.31 4.94 15.95
C ILE A 144 -6.47 3.87 16.66
N GLU A 145 -6.12 4.11 17.93
CA GLU A 145 -5.46 3.13 18.79
C GLU A 145 -6.53 2.28 19.50
N ILE A 146 -6.54 0.98 19.24
CA ILE A 146 -7.45 0.04 19.91
C ILE A 146 -6.67 -0.98 20.71
N GLU A 147 -6.99 -1.10 21.99
CA GLU A 147 -6.45 -2.18 22.81
C GLU A 147 -6.95 -3.54 22.31
N THR A 148 -6.04 -4.36 21.80
CA THR A 148 -6.36 -5.70 21.27
C THR A 148 -5.80 -6.78 22.20
N LEU A 149 -6.67 -7.62 22.74
CA LEU A 149 -6.29 -8.74 23.62
C LEU A 149 -5.66 -9.93 22.86
N ALA A 150 -5.93 -10.02 21.55
CA ALA A 150 -5.33 -11.00 20.64
C ALA A 150 -5.44 -10.50 19.17
N PRO A 151 -4.56 -10.96 18.25
CA PRO A 151 -4.59 -10.53 16.84
C PRO A 151 -5.89 -10.89 16.09
N TYR A 152 -6.72 -11.77 16.64
CA TYR A 152 -7.95 -12.25 16.00
C TYR A 152 -9.06 -11.18 15.87
N GLY A 153 -8.97 -10.06 16.59
CA GLY A 153 -9.92 -8.94 16.48
C GLY A 153 -9.64 -7.96 15.33
N LEU A 154 -8.53 -8.13 14.60
CA LEU A 154 -8.10 -7.19 13.56
C LEU A 154 -8.97 -7.24 12.30
N ASN A 155 -9.53 -8.39 11.95
CA ASN A 155 -10.34 -8.57 10.74
C ASN A 155 -11.80 -8.09 10.89
N SER A 156 -12.13 -7.48 12.04
CA SER A 156 -13.47 -6.95 12.36
C SER A 156 -13.47 -5.44 12.64
N MET A 157 -12.33 -4.78 12.46
CA MET A 157 -12.24 -3.31 12.33
C MET A 157 -12.55 -2.90 10.90
#